data_AF-A0A2T4VS14-F1
#
_entry.id   AF-A0A2T4VS14-F1
#
_cell.length_a   1.000
_cell.length_b   1.000
_cell.length_c   1.000
_cell.angle_alpha   90.00
_cell.angle_beta   90.00
_cell.angle_gamma   90.00
#
_symmetry.space_group_name_H-M   'P 1'
#
loop_
_entity.id
_entity.type
_entity.pdbx_description
1 polymer ?
#
loop_
_entity_poly.entity_id
_entity_poly.type
_entity_poly.pdbx_seq_one_letter_code
_entity_poly.pdbx_strand_id
1 'polypeptide(L)' 'MLLLSGLLALTACGKAEIGEECDKTGSTDECVDGGICDTLGGSSTGLQCLKICTQDSDCPSTQACTGVSGSNQKACHNK' A
#
# COMPACT_ATOMS: atom_id res chain seq x y z
N MET A 1 36.88 14.38 -19.79
CA MET A 1 35.84 13.68 -20.59
C MET A 1 35.23 12.63 -19.68
N LEU A 2 34.05 12.94 -19.15
CA LEU A 2 32.80 12.19 -19.40
C LEU A 2 32.84 10.77 -18.79
N LEU A 3 32.32 10.61 -17.56
CA LEU A 3 30.90 10.41 -17.25
C LEU A 3 30.47 8.96 -17.55
N LEU A 4 30.26 8.16 -16.50
CA LEU A 4 28.96 7.59 -16.13
C LEU A 4 29.18 6.52 -15.06
N SER A 5 28.97 6.92 -13.82
CA SER A 5 28.72 6.02 -12.71
C SER A 5 27.52 5.14 -13.10
N GLY A 6 27.76 3.84 -13.26
CA GLY A 6 26.74 2.83 -13.48
C GLY A 6 25.82 2.77 -12.26
N LEU A 7 24.76 3.58 -12.30
CA LEU A 7 23.67 3.53 -11.34
C LEU A 7 22.91 2.22 -11.62
N LEU A 8 23.17 1.20 -10.80
CA LEU A 8 22.37 -0.02 -10.77
C LEU A 8 20.92 0.38 -10.49
N ALA A 9 20.11 0.42 -11.54
CA ALA A 9 18.67 0.39 -11.42
C ALA A 9 18.30 -0.98 -10.82
N LEU A 10 18.20 -1.03 -9.50
CA LEU A 10 17.53 -2.09 -8.77
C LEU A 10 16.07 -2.05 -9.22
N THR A 11 15.73 -2.80 -10.27
CA THR A 11 14.36 -3.23 -10.48
C THR A 11 14.04 -4.17 -9.33
N ALA A 12 13.52 -3.59 -8.24
CA ALA A 12 12.91 -4.35 -7.17
C ALA A 12 11.68 -5.05 -7.76
N CYS A 13 11.88 -6.25 -8.35
CA CYS A 13 10.79 -7.18 -8.68
C CYS A 13 10.25 -7.83 -7.40
N GLY A 14 9.95 -7.02 -6.38
CA GLY A 14 9.36 -7.43 -5.12
C GLY A 14 8.00 -6.76 -4.96
N LYS A 15 7.09 -7.46 -4.29
CA LYS A 15 5.85 -6.86 -3.81
C LYS A 15 6.18 -5.80 -2.74
N ALA A 16 5.49 -4.68 -2.76
CA ALA A 16 5.63 -3.59 -1.79
C ALA A 16 5.10 -3.99 -0.41
N GLU A 17 5.82 -3.62 0.65
CA GLU A 17 5.48 -3.90 2.03
C GLU A 17 4.31 -3.01 2.51
N ILE A 18 3.67 -3.37 3.64
CA ILE A 18 2.62 -2.53 4.23
C ILE A 18 3.19 -1.15 4.60
N GLY A 19 2.55 -0.09 4.09
CA GLY A 19 2.97 1.30 4.23
C GLY A 19 3.89 1.80 3.11
N GLU A 20 4.35 0.94 2.21
CA GLU A 20 5.11 1.34 1.02
C GLU A 20 4.18 1.78 -0.12
N GLU A 21 4.73 2.59 -1.03
CA GLU A 21 3.99 3.13 -2.18
C GLU A 21 3.59 2.03 -3.16
N CYS A 22 2.44 2.24 -3.81
CA CYS A 22 1.90 1.39 -4.86
C CYS A 22 1.15 2.26 -5.88
N ASP A 23 0.80 1.71 -7.04
CA ASP A 23 0.33 2.52 -8.16
C ASP A 23 -1.17 2.37 -8.44
N LYS A 24 -1.78 1.25 -8.05
CA LYS A 24 -3.17 0.95 -8.42
C LYS A 24 -4.07 0.62 -7.23
N THR A 25 -5.00 1.53 -6.95
CA THR A 25 -6.04 1.31 -5.93
C THR A 25 -6.76 -0.04 -6.14
N GLY A 26 -6.91 -0.79 -5.06
CA GLY A 26 -7.53 -2.11 -5.03
C GLY A 26 -6.61 -3.26 -5.46
N SER A 27 -5.36 -2.99 -5.87
CA SER A 27 -4.40 -4.01 -6.28
C SER A 27 -3.83 -4.76 -5.08
N THR A 28 -3.89 -6.09 -5.14
CA THR A 28 -3.25 -6.99 -4.15
C THR A 28 -1.99 -7.66 -4.71
N ASP A 29 -1.75 -7.51 -6.01
CA ASP A 29 -0.58 -8.07 -6.69
C ASP A 29 0.68 -7.23 -6.48
N GLU A 30 0.51 -5.92 -6.27
CA GLU A 30 1.60 -4.99 -5.98
C GLU A 30 2.06 -5.06 -4.52
N CYS A 31 1.20 -5.51 -3.62
CA CYS A 31 1.48 -5.56 -2.19
C CYS A 31 1.85 -6.98 -1.74
N VAL A 32 2.62 -7.08 -0.67
CA VAL A 32 2.85 -8.36 0.04
C VAL A 32 1.52 -9.00 0.43
N ASP A 33 1.53 -10.32 0.65
CA ASP A 33 0.30 -11.06 0.95
C ASP A 33 -0.41 -10.48 2.19
N GLY A 34 -1.73 -10.25 2.06
CA GLY A 34 -2.51 -9.55 3.07
C GLY A 34 -2.47 -8.02 2.95
N GLY A 35 -1.82 -7.47 1.92
CA GLY A 35 -1.85 -6.07 1.56
C GLY A 35 -2.78 -5.75 0.39
N ILE A 36 -3.31 -4.54 0.36
CA ILE A 36 -4.06 -3.98 -0.76
C ILE A 36 -3.71 -2.49 -0.92
N CYS A 37 -3.48 -2.07 -2.15
CA CYS A 37 -3.12 -0.69 -2.46
C CYS A 37 -4.33 0.24 -2.30
N ASP A 38 -4.25 1.24 -1.43
CA ASP A 38 -5.25 2.32 -1.35
C ASP A 38 -4.65 3.56 -0.66
N THR A 39 -5.39 4.66 -0.60
CA THR A 39 -5.04 5.82 0.22
C THR A 39 -5.20 5.48 1.70
N LEU A 40 -4.30 5.91 2.58
CA LEU A 40 -4.39 5.67 4.04
C LEU A 40 -5.61 6.35 4.71
N GLY A 41 -6.49 7.02 3.95
CA GLY A 41 -7.61 7.79 4.47
C GLY A 41 -7.18 9.17 4.98
N GLY A 42 -7.90 10.22 4.56
CA GLY A 42 -7.69 11.60 5.02
C GLY A 42 -6.43 12.30 4.50
N SER A 43 -5.60 11.61 3.71
CA SER A 43 -4.28 12.08 3.28
C SER A 43 -4.15 12.02 1.76
N SER A 44 -3.77 13.14 1.12
CA SER A 44 -3.46 13.22 -0.32
C SER A 44 -2.10 12.59 -0.69
N THR A 45 -1.52 11.80 0.21
CA THR A 45 -0.09 11.42 0.23
C THR A 45 0.25 10.20 -0.64
N GLY A 46 -0.46 10.03 -1.76
CA GLY A 46 -0.26 8.88 -2.64
C GLY A 46 -0.92 7.59 -2.13
N LEU A 47 -0.92 6.59 -3.00
CA LEU A 47 -1.42 5.25 -2.67
C LEU A 47 -0.33 4.47 -1.97
N GLN A 48 -0.71 3.66 -1.01
CA GLN A 48 0.20 2.79 -0.28
C GLN A 48 -0.44 1.44 0.01
N CYS A 49 0.38 0.41 0.24
CA CYS A 49 -0.10 -0.90 0.61
C CYS A 49 -0.66 -0.87 2.03
N LEU A 50 -1.98 -1.02 2.15
CA LEU A 50 -2.68 -1.10 3.43
C LEU A 50 -2.91 -2.55 3.82
N LYS A 51 -2.88 -2.82 5.12
CA LYS A 51 -3.21 -4.14 5.66
C LYS A 51 -4.70 -4.44 5.45
N ILE A 52 -5.01 -5.54 4.78
CA ILE A 52 -6.37 -6.08 4.66
C ILE A 52 -6.88 -6.47 6.06
N CYS A 53 -8.14 -6.15 6.34
CA CYS A 53 -8.77 -6.39 7.63
C CYS A 53 -10.20 -6.91 7.45
N THR A 54 -10.73 -7.52 8.51
CA THR A 54 -12.14 -7.93 8.59
C THR A 54 -12.91 -7.08 9.60
N GLN A 55 -12.24 -6.66 10.67
CA GLN A 55 -12.79 -5.88 11.78
C GLN A 55 -11.77 -4.87 12.32
N ASP A 56 -12.24 -3.85 13.03
CA ASP A 56 -11.40 -2.75 13.53
C ASP A 56 -10.29 -3.21 14.47
N SER A 57 -10.48 -4.32 15.20
CA SER A 57 -9.44 -4.88 16.08
C SER A 57 -8.25 -5.48 15.33
N ASP A 58 -8.37 -5.70 14.02
CA ASP A 58 -7.26 -6.18 13.17
C ASP A 58 -6.26 -5.04 12.85
N CYS A 59 -6.71 -3.80 13.08
CA CYS A 59 -6.00 -2.56 12.82
C CYS A 59 -5.42 -1.94 14.10
N PRO A 60 -4.37 -1.11 13.98
CA PRO A 60 -3.92 -0.25 15.06
C PRO A 60 -5.06 0.61 15.63
N SER A 61 -4.95 1.01 16.90
CA SER A 61 -5.99 1.80 17.58
C SER A 61 -6.30 3.15 16.92
N THR A 62 -5.38 3.68 16.11
CA THR A 62 -5.53 4.92 15.33
C THR A 62 -6.20 4.71 13.97
N GLN A 63 -6.47 3.46 13.58
CA GLN A 63 -7.02 3.08 12.30
C GLN A 63 -8.36 2.35 12.46
N ALA A 64 -9.16 2.35 11.39
CA ALA A 64 -10.44 1.66 11.27
C ALA A 64 -10.45 0.76 10.03
N CYS A 65 -11.22 -0.32 10.10
CA CYS A 65 -11.34 -1.27 9.01
C CYS A 65 -12.43 -0.83 8.02
N THR A 66 -11.99 -0.10 6.99
CA THR A 66 -12.86 0.57 6.01
C THR A 66 -12.73 -0.07 4.63
N GLY A 67 -13.80 -0.02 3.84
CA GLY A 67 -13.81 -0.58 2.49
C GLY A 67 -12.87 0.15 1.53
N VAL A 68 -12.19 -0.61 0.67
CA VAL A 68 -11.32 -0.08 -0.39
C VAL A 68 -12.15 0.19 -1.63
N SER A 69 -12.01 1.38 -2.22
CA SER A 69 -12.79 1.76 -3.40
C SER A 69 -12.47 0.87 -4.60
N GLY A 70 -13.51 0.36 -5.29
CA GLY A 70 -13.33 -0.53 -6.44
C GLY A 70 -12.90 -1.95 -6.10
N SER A 71 -12.91 -2.32 -4.81
CA SER A 71 -12.59 -3.67 -4.33
C SER A 71 -13.70 -4.20 -3.40
N ASN A 72 -13.75 -5.52 -3.23
CA ASN A 72 -14.60 -6.17 -2.22
C ASN A 72 -13.86 -6.38 -0.88
N GLN A 73 -12.63 -5.87 -0.76
CA GLN A 73 -11.80 -5.98 0.44
C GLN A 73 -11.92 -4.72 1.31
N LYS A 74 -11.62 -4.89 2.61
CA LYS A 74 -11.48 -3.80 3.57
C LYS A 74 -10.03 -3.72 4.00
N ALA A 75 -9.55 -2.52 4.32
CA ALA A 75 -8.19 -2.30 4.78
C ALA A 75 -8.13 -1.29 5.94
N CYS A 76 -7.02 -1.28 6.66
CA CYS A 76 -6.80 -0.37 7.77
C CYS A 76 -6.50 1.04 7.26
N HIS A 77 -7.48 1.94 7.45
CA HIS A 77 -7.37 3.36 7.12
C HIS A 77 -7.31 4.19 8.40
N ASN A 78 -6.71 5.36 8.35
CA ASN A 78 -6.78 6.32 9.45
C ASN A 78 -8.23 6.73 9.73
N LYS A 79 -8.51 6.95 11.03
CA LYS A 79 -9.78 7.49 11.51
C LYS A 79 -9.95 8.97 11.20
#